data_AF-A0A168Q030-F1
#
_entry.id   AF-A0A168Q030-F1
#
_cell.length_a   1.000
_cell.length_b   1.000
_cell.length_c   1.000
_cell.angle_alpha   90.00
_cell.angle_beta   90.00
_cell.angle_gamma   90.00
#
_symmetry.space_group_name_H-M   'P 1'
#
loop_
_entity.id
_entity.type
_entity.pdbx_description
1 polymer ?
#
loop_
_entity_poly.entity_id
_entity_poly.type
_entity_poly.pdbx_seq_one_letter_code
_entity_poly.pdbx_strand_id
1 'polypeptide(L)'
;MSFTASSAAKSPPVVESTAHFFFYCEVKQHFWDRLIQEYLWPGTSVALIQQSIQTLKFDRIPVRLDSPTTFEPLVILTVALAEVWKAHWRFIFDQVPVTTDTLFASFQRALRKQQAEDDLASSNG
;
A
#
# COMPACT_ATOMS: atom_id res chain seq x y z
N MET A 1 -18.26 28.19 5.20
CA MET A 1 -19.12 28.47 4.04
C MET A 1 -19.56 27.14 3.48
N SER A 2 -20.86 26.84 3.51
CA SER A 2 -21.43 25.55 3.13
C SER A 2 -22.21 25.69 1.83
N PHE A 3 -22.02 24.76 0.90
CA PHE A 3 -22.86 24.65 -0.30
C PHE A 3 -23.63 23.33 -0.24
N THR A 4 -24.96 23.43 -0.30
CA THR A 4 -25.86 22.28 -0.43
C THR A 4 -26.16 22.02 -1.90
N ALA A 5 -26.00 20.78 -2.34
CA ALA A 5 -26.60 20.27 -3.58
C ALA A 5 -27.53 19.10 -3.24
N SER A 6 -28.68 19.10 -3.93
CA SER A 6 -29.88 18.30 -3.70
C SER A 6 -29.72 16.79 -3.95
N SER A 7 -30.70 16.08 -3.42
CA SER A 7 -30.82 14.65 -3.09
C SER A 7 -30.90 13.69 -4.28
N ALA A 8 -29.96 12.75 -4.32
CA ALA A 8 -30.21 11.34 -4.61
C ALA A 8 -29.35 10.59 -3.59
N ALA A 9 -29.94 9.67 -2.81
CA ALA A 9 -29.37 9.02 -1.62
C ALA A 9 -27.84 8.81 -1.67
N LYS A 10 -27.09 9.87 -1.31
CA LYS A 10 -25.66 9.77 -1.10
C LYS A 10 -25.57 9.11 0.26
N SER A 11 -25.13 7.87 0.28
CA SER A 11 -24.47 7.28 1.44
C SER A 11 -23.67 8.39 2.14
N PRO A 12 -23.79 8.50 3.49
CA PRO A 12 -23.14 9.59 4.21
C PRO A 12 -21.68 9.70 3.75
N PRO A 13 -21.13 10.93 3.63
CA PRO A 13 -19.74 11.08 3.24
C PRO A 13 -18.92 10.22 4.19
N VAL A 14 -18.29 9.18 3.63
CA VAL A 14 -17.45 8.27 4.39
C VAL A 14 -16.36 9.16 4.97
N VAL A 15 -16.36 9.32 6.28
CA VAL A 15 -15.27 10.03 6.96
C VAL A 15 -14.03 9.20 6.67
N GLU A 16 -13.14 9.76 5.86
CA GLU A 16 -11.89 9.13 5.47
C GLU A 16 -11.02 8.96 6.71
N SER A 17 -11.02 7.75 7.28
CA SER A 17 -10.13 7.40 8.39
C SER A 17 -8.79 6.95 7.84
N THR A 18 -7.72 7.01 8.64
CA THR A 18 -6.42 6.45 8.27
C THR A 18 -6.52 4.98 7.84
N ALA A 19 -7.44 4.23 8.45
CA ALA A 19 -7.67 2.83 8.13
C ALA A 19 -8.31 2.65 6.73
N HIS A 20 -9.31 3.48 6.38
CA HIS A 20 -9.90 3.48 5.04
C HIS A 20 -8.90 3.97 3.98
N PHE A 21 -8.13 5.00 4.31
CA PHE A 21 -7.17 5.63 3.41
C PHE A 21 -6.12 4.62 2.91
N PHE A 22 -5.58 3.83 3.83
CA PHE A 22 -4.51 2.88 3.54
C PHE A 22 -4.99 1.45 3.29
N PHE A 23 -6.06 0.97 3.93
CA PHE A 23 -6.34 -0.47 3.98
C PHE A 23 -7.72 -0.88 3.47
N TYR A 24 -8.76 -0.07 3.72
CA TYR A 24 -10.13 -0.52 3.52
C TYR A 24 -10.80 0.14 2.33
N CYS A 25 -10.85 -0.59 1.23
CA CYS A 25 -11.87 -0.60 0.18
C CYS A 25 -11.56 -1.83 -0.70
N GLU A 26 -12.46 -2.25 -1.59
CA GLU A 26 -12.26 -3.44 -2.44
C GLU A 26 -10.88 -3.45 -3.14
N VAL A 27 -10.51 -2.31 -3.75
CA VAL A 27 -9.23 -2.14 -4.44
C VAL A 27 -8.02 -2.31 -3.50
N LYS A 28 -8.06 -1.70 -2.31
CA LYS A 28 -6.96 -1.77 -1.34
C LYS A 28 -6.87 -3.15 -0.69
N GLN A 29 -8.01 -3.77 -0.39
CA GLN A 29 -8.05 -5.13 0.18
C GLN A 29 -7.39 -6.13 -0.75
N HIS A 30 -7.79 -6.14 -2.04
CA HIS A 30 -7.15 -7.02 -3.02
C HIS A 30 -5.67 -6.71 -3.24
N PHE A 31 -5.27 -5.43 -3.15
CA PHE A 31 -3.86 -5.05 -3.21
C PHE A 31 -3.06 -5.65 -2.03
N TRP A 32 -3.57 -5.51 -0.80
CA TRP A 32 -2.90 -6.05 0.38
C TRP A 32 -2.88 -7.58 0.39
N ASP A 33 -3.97 -8.23 0.00
CA ASP A 33 -4.02 -9.70 -0.12
C ASP A 33 -2.98 -10.20 -1.11
N ARG A 34 -2.88 -9.55 -2.27
CA ARG A 34 -1.90 -9.89 -3.29
C ARG A 34 -0.47 -9.62 -2.83
N LEU A 35 -0.21 -8.50 -2.15
CA LEU A 35 1.10 -8.20 -1.58
C LEU A 35 1.51 -9.24 -0.54
N ILE A 36 0.59 -9.64 0.34
CA ILE A 36 0.84 -10.72 1.31
C ILE A 36 1.19 -12.00 0.57
N GLN A 37 0.39 -12.39 -0.43
CA GLN A 37 0.64 -13.61 -1.19
C GLN A 37 1.98 -13.60 -1.92
N GLU A 38 2.39 -12.50 -2.54
CA GLU A 38 3.60 -12.46 -3.36
C GLU A 38 4.88 -12.20 -2.55
N TYR A 39 4.80 -11.49 -1.41
CA TYR A 39 5.99 -10.99 -0.70
C TYR A 39 6.10 -11.44 0.75
N LEU A 40 4.98 -11.64 1.46
CA LEU A 40 4.99 -11.88 2.92
C LEU A 40 4.55 -13.30 3.28
N TRP A 41 4.87 -13.75 4.49
CA TRP A 41 4.46 -15.06 4.95
C TRP A 41 2.93 -15.22 4.85
N PRO A 42 2.40 -16.37 4.35
CA PRO A 42 0.95 -16.55 4.16
C PRO A 42 0.09 -16.38 5.42
N GLY A 43 0.69 -16.50 6.61
CA GLY A 43 0.01 -16.22 7.89
C GLY A 43 -0.09 -14.74 8.27
N THR A 44 0.47 -13.83 7.46
CA THR A 44 0.40 -12.39 7.68
C THR A 44 -1.01 -11.89 7.41
N SER A 45 -1.58 -11.10 8.32
CA SER A 45 -2.88 -10.46 8.14
C SER A 45 -2.72 -8.95 7.95
N VAL A 46 -3.70 -8.31 7.31
CA VAL A 46 -3.76 -6.84 7.22
C VAL A 46 -3.79 -6.19 8.61
N ALA A 47 -4.44 -6.83 9.59
CA ALA A 47 -4.45 -6.36 10.98
C ALA A 47 -3.04 -6.37 11.61
N LEU A 48 -2.23 -7.40 11.32
CA LEU A 48 -0.83 -7.45 11.77
C LEU A 48 0.00 -6.34 11.09
N ILE A 49 -0.19 -6.12 9.79
CA ILE A 49 0.45 -5.01 9.05
C ILE A 49 0.11 -3.66 9.68
N GLN A 50 -1.18 -3.41 9.95
CA GLN A 50 -1.65 -2.20 10.61
C GLN A 50 -1.00 -2.01 11.98
N GLN A 51 -0.96 -3.06 12.80
CA GLN A 51 -0.34 -3.03 14.12
C GLN A 51 1.17 -2.75 14.03
N SER A 52 1.87 -3.37 13.08
CA SER A 52 3.29 -3.15 12.84
C SER A 52 3.59 -1.71 12.45
N ILE A 53 2.74 -1.09 11.61
CA ILE A 53 2.87 0.33 11.23
C ILE A 53 2.59 1.24 12.42
N GLN A 54 1.55 0.98 13.21
CA GLN A 54 1.21 1.78 14.39
C GLN A 54 2.26 1.72 15.48
N THR A 55 2.93 0.57 15.63
CA THR A 55 3.95 0.33 16.66
C THR A 55 5.38 0.51 16.17
N LEU A 56 5.57 0.72 14.87
CA LEU A 56 6.86 0.75 14.18
C LEU A 56 7.71 -0.52 14.42
N LYS A 57 7.04 -1.68 14.51
CA LYS A 57 7.67 -3.00 14.75
C LYS A 57 7.39 -3.95 13.60
N PHE A 58 8.34 -4.04 12.68
CA PHE A 58 8.22 -4.79 11.41
C PHE A 58 8.87 -6.18 11.45
N ASP A 59 9.68 -6.46 12.47
CA ASP A 59 10.32 -7.74 12.76
C ASP A 59 9.34 -8.91 12.90
N ARG A 60 8.07 -8.60 13.20
CA ARG A 60 6.98 -9.57 13.35
C ARG A 60 6.36 -10.04 12.03
N ILE A 61 6.73 -9.44 10.91
CA ILE A 61 6.19 -9.76 9.60
C ILE A 61 7.27 -10.48 8.81
N PRO A 62 7.23 -11.83 8.69
CA PRO A 62 8.25 -12.52 7.92
C PRO A 62 8.04 -12.30 6.43
N VAL A 63 9.13 -12.04 5.70
CA VAL A 63 9.16 -12.07 4.23
C VAL A 63 9.17 -13.53 3.77
N ARG A 64 8.56 -13.83 2.62
CA ARG A 64 8.65 -15.18 2.05
C ARG A 64 10.08 -15.49 1.65
N LEU A 65 10.47 -16.77 1.80
CA LEU A 65 11.77 -17.26 1.32
C LEU A 65 11.88 -17.16 -0.22
N ASP A 66 10.77 -17.32 -0.93
CA ASP A 66 10.66 -17.20 -2.38
C ASP A 66 10.16 -15.81 -2.82
N SER A 67 10.25 -14.80 -1.96
CA SER A 67 9.91 -13.42 -2.30
C SER A 67 10.74 -12.95 -3.50
N PRO A 68 10.16 -12.18 -4.44
CA PRO A 68 10.88 -11.66 -5.61
C PRO A 68 11.85 -10.50 -5.26
N THR A 69 12.06 -10.23 -3.97
CA THR A 69 13.00 -9.23 -3.46
C THR A 69 13.68 -9.73 -2.19
N THR A 70 14.89 -9.24 -1.94
CA THR A 70 15.65 -9.45 -0.70
C THR A 70 15.35 -8.39 0.37
N PHE A 71 14.41 -7.47 0.11
CA PHE A 71 14.10 -6.40 1.03
C PHE A 71 13.48 -6.86 2.35
N GLU A 72 13.86 -6.18 3.42
CA GLU A 72 13.23 -6.30 4.73
C GLU A 72 11.76 -5.82 4.69
N PRO A 73 10.89 -6.33 5.60
CA PRO A 73 9.46 -6.00 5.63
C PRO A 73 9.19 -4.50 5.70
N LEU A 74 10.03 -3.75 6.42
CA LEU A 74 9.94 -2.29 6.53
C LEU A 74 9.94 -1.62 5.15
N VAL A 75 10.86 -2.02 4.26
CA VAL A 75 11.01 -1.41 2.94
C VAL A 75 9.79 -1.75 2.08
N ILE A 76 9.41 -3.03 2.03
CA ILE A 76 8.25 -3.52 1.28
C ILE A 76 6.99 -2.74 1.68
N LEU A 77 6.72 -2.64 2.99
CA LEU A 77 5.52 -1.99 3.51
C LEU A 77 5.55 -0.47 3.33
N THR A 78 6.72 0.16 3.47
CA THR A 78 6.86 1.61 3.25
C THR A 78 6.60 1.97 1.79
N VAL A 79 7.15 1.20 0.84
CA VAL A 79 6.88 1.38 -0.59
C VAL A 79 5.39 1.16 -0.89
N ALA A 80 4.79 0.11 -0.33
CA ALA A 80 3.36 -0.15 -0.49
C ALA A 80 2.48 1.01 0.00
N LEU A 81 2.75 1.52 1.21
CA LEU A 81 2.03 2.68 1.77
C LEU A 81 2.20 3.93 0.90
N ALA A 82 3.42 4.19 0.42
CA ALA A 82 3.70 5.32 -0.45
C ALA A 82 2.91 5.24 -1.76
N GLU A 83 2.82 4.06 -2.39
CA GLU A 83 2.03 3.89 -3.60
C GLU A 83 0.52 4.01 -3.34
N VAL A 84 0.02 3.46 -2.24
CA VAL A 84 -1.40 3.62 -1.84
C VAL A 84 -1.74 5.09 -1.63
N TRP A 85 -0.88 5.83 -0.93
CA TRP A 85 -1.03 7.26 -0.71
C TRP A 85 -1.03 8.04 -2.03
N LYS A 86 -0.05 7.81 -2.91
CA LYS A 86 0.02 8.48 -4.23
C LYS A 86 -1.21 8.20 -5.08
N ALA A 87 -1.65 6.94 -5.13
CA ALA A 87 -2.81 6.55 -5.91
C ALA A 87 -4.08 7.21 -5.38
N HIS A 88 -4.28 7.22 -4.05
CA HIS A 88 -5.43 7.84 -3.44
C HIS A 88 -5.42 9.37 -3.57
N TRP A 89 -4.25 10.01 -3.50
CA TRP A 89 -4.10 11.44 -3.78
C TRP A 89 -4.56 11.79 -5.20
N ARG A 90 -4.05 11.06 -6.20
CA ARG A 90 -4.45 11.25 -7.62
C ARG A 90 -5.93 10.97 -7.85
N PHE A 91 -6.52 10.03 -7.11
CA PHE A 91 -7.95 9.79 -7.16
C PHE A 91 -8.75 11.01 -6.70
N ILE A 92 -8.40 11.60 -5.56
CA ILE A 92 -9.10 12.76 -5.00
C ILE A 92 -8.94 13.99 -5.90
N PHE A 93 -7.70 14.33 -6.26
CA PHE A 93 -7.39 15.63 -6.88
C PHE A 93 -7.37 15.59 -8.40
N ASP A 94 -6.95 14.47 -8.99
CA ASP A 94 -6.78 14.34 -10.44
C ASP A 94 -7.87 13.47 -11.10
N GLN A 95 -8.82 12.95 -10.31
CA GLN A 95 -9.90 12.05 -10.76
C GLN A 95 -9.37 10.80 -11.50
N VAL A 96 -8.15 10.36 -11.19
CA VAL A 96 -7.55 9.16 -11.78
C VAL A 96 -8.13 7.93 -11.07
N PRO A 97 -8.81 7.02 -11.79
CA PRO A 97 -9.33 5.79 -11.19
C PRO A 97 -8.18 4.92 -10.66
N VAL A 98 -8.40 4.31 -9.49
CA VAL A 98 -7.45 3.36 -8.90
C VAL A 98 -8.03 1.96 -9.05
N THR A 99 -7.25 1.07 -9.65
CA THR A 99 -7.57 -0.36 -9.71
C THR A 99 -6.49 -1.14 -8.98
N THR A 100 -6.81 -2.37 -8.56
CA THR A 100 -5.84 -3.24 -7.88
C THR A 100 -4.59 -3.45 -8.72
N ASP A 101 -4.75 -3.73 -10.01
CA ASP A 101 -3.62 -4.00 -10.92
C ASP A 101 -2.74 -2.78 -11.15
N THR A 102 -3.34 -1.59 -11.32
CA THR A 102 -2.57 -0.37 -11.54
C THR A 102 -1.77 0.03 -10.30
N LEU A 103 -2.38 -0.12 -9.12
CA LEU A 103 -1.71 0.10 -7.84
C LEU A 103 -0.57 -0.90 -7.62
N PHE A 104 -0.84 -2.20 -7.84
CA PHE A 104 0.15 -3.25 -7.65
C PHE A 104 1.33 -3.13 -8.63
N ALA A 105 1.07 -2.81 -9.90
CA ALA A 105 2.12 -2.55 -10.88
C ALA A 105 2.97 -1.33 -10.50
N SER A 106 2.36 -0.29 -9.93
CA SER A 106 3.12 0.87 -9.44
C SER A 106 4.04 0.49 -8.28
N PHE A 107 3.54 -0.33 -7.34
CA PHE A 107 4.32 -0.90 -6.24
C PHE A 107 5.50 -1.72 -6.74
N GLN A 108 5.29 -2.68 -7.63
CA GLN A 108 6.37 -3.52 -8.17
C GLN A 108 7.43 -2.69 -8.92
N ARG A 109 7.01 -1.63 -9.63
CA ARG A 109 7.93 -0.72 -10.29
C ARG A 109 8.75 0.09 -9.29
N ALA A 110 8.11 0.63 -8.25
CA ALA A 110 8.78 1.40 -7.22
C ALA A 110 9.79 0.53 -6.44
N LEU A 111 9.41 -0.69 -6.09
CA LEU A 111 10.27 -1.63 -5.40
C LEU A 111 11.49 -2.03 -6.25
N ARG A 112 11.30 -2.32 -7.54
CA ARG A 112 12.42 -2.61 -8.46
C ARG A 112 13.35 -1.41 -8.64
N LYS A 113 12.81 -0.19 -8.66
CA LYS A 113 13.62 1.03 -8.72
C LYS A 113 14.50 1.14 -7.47
N GLN A 114 13.94 0.90 -6.29
CA GLN A 114 14.68 0.89 -5.03
C GLN A 114 15.80 -0.16 -5.06
N GLN A 115 15.51 -1.38 -5.53
CA GLN A 115 16.51 -2.44 -5.65
C GLN A 115 17.67 -2.02 -6.55
N ALA A 116 17.38 -1.44 -7.72
CA ALA A 116 18.41 -0.98 -8.63
C ALA A 116 19.28 0.15 -8.02
N GLU A 117 18.70 1.02 -7.20
CA GLU A 117 19.43 2.08 -6.50
C GLU A 117 20.35 1.52 -5.41
N ASP A 118 19.89 0.55 -4.63
CA ASP A 118 20.68 -0.09 -3.57
C ASP A 118 21.81 -0.97 -4.13
N ASP A 119 21.58 -1.64 -5.27
CA ASP A 119 22.59 -2.43 -5.97
C ASP A 119 23.74 -1.52 -6.49
N LEU A 120 23.40 -0.36 -7.04
CA LEU A 120 24.38 0.64 -7.50
C LEU A 120 25.18 1.25 -6.35
N ALA A 121 24.53 1.49 -5.21
CA ALA A 121 25.22 1.99 -4.01
C ALA A 121 26.21 0.95 -3.47
N SER A 122 25.83 -0.33 -3.51
CA SER A 122 26.65 -1.45 -3.03
C SER A 122 27.84 -1.74 -3.95
N SER A 123 27.77 -1.45 -5.25
CA SER A 123 28.88 -1.64 -6.19
C SER A 123 29.96 -0.54 -6.12
N ASN A 124 29.65 0.59 -5.48
CA ASN A 124 30.52 1.76 -5.41
C ASN A 124 31.27 1.91 -4.06
N GLY A 125 31.07 0.99 -3.13
CA GLY A 125 31.75 0.93 -1.82
C GLY A 125 32.75 -0.22 -1.75
#